data_AF-A0A2T7CPG7-F1
#
_entry.id   AF-A0A2T7CPG7-F1
#
_cell.length_a   1.000
_cell.length_b   1.000
_cell.length_c   1.000
_cell.angle_alpha   90.00
_cell.angle_beta   90.00
_cell.angle_gamma   90.00
#
_symmetry.space_group_name_H-M   'P 1'
#
loop_
_entity.id
_entity.type
_entity.pdbx_description
1 polymer ?
#
loop_
_entity_poly.entity_id
_entity_poly.type
_entity_poly.pdbx_seq_one_letter_code
_entity_poly.pdbx_strand_id
1 'polypeptide(L)'
;MMVTEYIPNGNLNDILHSASCIPIPLETRLRIATECAEALSYMHSYMYTQVIHGDIKPANILLDGSLKANISDFGISRLVNDPDKTLVTENFIGSIGYMDPFDVYSFGVVLVELITRKRAATSGGEVNIVDAFTEALAKGVRGVRALFDAEIASQNNPKILDGVAKLAGKCLLMERGRRPEMIDVVERLRKLGKASHQVHQRVDLFSWARKRKPMTTWTSNLCRQFSLEEIKVATKHFDESLLVNATRILPPFVNPDEIFGSRVYRGVIDGGATKVAIKLPSYRHGAGGCELHSAIEMRSKLRHGHIVPLIGYCDDDNETILVYDFMACVSLHYHLYENQQEPRLTWKQRLEICIGVARGLHYLHRGTKHAIIHGSLKSANIFLDKNWVAKIIDGGLSSDNASGHWVLSFNFLGVNPRDLTEESDVHAFGALLFEALSARAGLFRSKGYVLRWALHYKWEGKLYQFLDPDLKEEISLQSLNKFVETAARCVADQGMDRPSMADVLSDLECAIQLQVNAAASGSGS
;
A
#
# COMPACT_ATOMS: atom_id res chain seq x y z
N MET A 1 -1.79 35.74 2.83
CA MET A 1 -0.35 35.57 3.10
C MET A 1 -0.21 34.31 3.94
N MET A 2 0.47 33.28 3.43
CA MET A 2 0.78 32.08 4.20
C MET A 2 2.21 32.22 4.72
N VAL A 3 2.43 31.89 6.00
CA VAL A 3 3.76 31.85 6.61
C VAL A 3 4.17 30.39 6.69
N THR A 4 5.27 30.03 6.05
CA THR A 4 5.83 28.67 6.03
C THR A 4 7.23 28.67 6.63
N GLU A 5 7.73 27.49 6.97
CA GLU A 5 9.12 27.31 7.37
C GLU A 5 10.09 27.82 6.28
N TYR A 6 11.17 28.48 6.71
CA TYR A 6 12.22 28.95 5.81
C TYR A 6 13.23 27.82 5.56
N ILE A 7 13.40 27.46 4.28
CA ILE A 7 14.30 26.40 3.84
C ILE A 7 15.56 27.02 3.22
N PRO A 8 16.77 26.82 3.82
CA PRO A 8 17.92 27.69 3.59
C PRO A 8 18.60 27.56 2.22
N ASN A 9 18.55 26.42 1.54
CA ASN A 9 19.21 26.23 0.24
C ASN A 9 18.30 26.55 -0.96
N GLY A 10 17.11 27.11 -0.71
CA GLY A 10 16.18 27.48 -1.78
C GLY A 10 15.62 26.25 -2.52
N ASN A 11 15.36 26.40 -3.81
CA ASN A 11 14.70 25.38 -4.64
C ASN A 11 15.68 24.57 -5.51
N LEU A 12 15.25 23.39 -5.92
CA LEU A 12 16.02 22.46 -6.75
C LEU A 12 16.29 23.02 -8.16
N ASN A 13 15.38 23.85 -8.70
CA ASN A 13 15.57 24.49 -10.01
C ASN A 13 16.85 25.34 -10.04
N ASP A 14 17.09 26.12 -9.00
CA ASP A 14 18.27 26.99 -8.92
C ASP A 14 19.55 26.17 -8.71
N ILE A 15 19.47 25.06 -7.98
CA ILE A 15 20.63 24.17 -7.78
C ILE A 15 21.01 23.44 -9.07
N LEU A 16 20.03 23.02 -9.86
CA LEU A 16 20.27 22.36 -11.14
C LEU A 16 20.77 23.33 -12.21
N HIS A 17 20.25 24.55 -12.26
CA HIS A 17 20.37 25.44 -13.43
C HIS A 17 21.03 26.80 -13.19
N SER A 18 21.41 27.16 -11.95
CA SER A 18 22.09 28.45 -11.69
C SER A 18 23.55 28.47 -12.17
N ALA A 19 24.08 29.68 -12.39
CA ALA A 19 25.46 29.92 -12.83
C ALA A 19 26.54 29.39 -11.85
N SER A 20 26.17 29.20 -10.58
CA SER A 20 27.04 28.64 -9.52
C SER A 20 26.96 27.11 -9.40
N CYS A 21 26.12 26.48 -10.23
CA CYS A 21 25.96 25.03 -10.46
C CYS A 21 26.69 24.13 -9.46
N ILE A 22 26.13 23.96 -8.26
CA ILE A 22 26.75 23.11 -7.23
C ILE A 22 26.80 21.68 -7.79
N PRO A 23 27.98 21.03 -7.82
CA PRO A 23 28.08 19.62 -8.20
C PRO A 23 27.22 18.78 -7.26
N ILE A 24 26.22 18.08 -7.81
CA ILE A 24 25.34 17.20 -7.04
C ILE A 24 25.57 15.75 -7.52
N PRO A 25 26.25 14.92 -6.72
CA PRO A 25 26.52 13.53 -7.08
C PRO A 25 25.25 12.73 -7.37
N LEU A 26 25.38 11.64 -8.14
CA LEU A 26 24.27 10.76 -8.47
C LEU A 26 23.51 10.28 -7.22
N GLU A 27 24.24 10.00 -6.13
CA GLU A 27 23.64 9.58 -4.85
C GLU A 27 22.72 10.65 -4.28
N THR A 28 23.15 11.91 -4.25
CA THR A 28 22.34 13.04 -3.78
C THR A 28 21.11 13.23 -4.65
N ARG A 29 21.24 13.10 -5.98
CA ARG A 29 20.10 13.19 -6.92
C ARG A 29 19.09 12.07 -6.68
N LEU A 30 19.56 10.84 -6.47
CA LEU A 30 18.71 9.68 -6.14
C LEU A 30 18.02 9.85 -4.79
N ARG A 31 18.70 10.43 -3.80
CA ARG A 31 18.13 10.73 -2.50
C ARG A 31 17.01 11.77 -2.60
N ILE A 32 17.27 12.91 -3.25
CA ILE A 32 16.27 13.95 -3.52
C ILE A 32 15.04 13.35 -4.24
N ALA A 33 15.26 12.58 -5.30
CA ALA A 33 14.17 11.90 -6.01
C ALA A 33 13.38 10.94 -5.09
N THR A 34 14.07 10.18 -4.24
CA THR A 34 13.44 9.25 -3.31
C THR A 34 12.59 9.99 -2.28
N GLU A 35 13.11 11.05 -1.67
CA GLU A 35 12.41 11.86 -0.67
C GLU A 35 11.17 12.55 -1.25
N CYS A 36 11.27 13.13 -2.46
CA CYS A 36 10.12 13.67 -3.17
C CYS A 36 9.07 12.59 -3.50
N ALA A 37 9.50 11.42 -3.96
CA ALA A 37 8.60 10.32 -4.25
C ALA A 37 7.89 9.79 -2.99
N GLU A 38 8.57 9.80 -1.84
CA GLU A 38 8.01 9.40 -0.55
C GLU A 38 6.94 10.39 -0.08
N ALA A 39 7.20 11.70 -0.20
CA ALA A 39 6.21 12.73 0.10
C ALA A 39 4.97 12.63 -0.80
N LEU A 40 5.16 12.43 -2.11
CA LEU A 40 4.07 12.19 -3.05
C LEU A 40 3.31 10.89 -2.75
N SER A 41 4.01 9.80 -2.42
CA SER A 41 3.39 8.53 -2.03
C SER A 41 2.56 8.70 -0.77
N TYR A 42 3.03 9.47 0.22
CA TYR A 42 2.27 9.79 1.42
C TYR A 42 0.94 10.49 1.09
N MET A 43 1.00 11.51 0.24
CA MET A 43 -0.19 12.26 -0.20
C MET A 43 -1.17 11.41 -1.03
N HIS A 44 -0.64 10.50 -1.86
CA HIS A 44 -1.44 9.69 -2.76
C HIS A 44 -2.06 8.46 -2.09
N SER A 45 -1.32 7.82 -1.17
CA SER A 45 -1.65 6.46 -0.70
C SER A 45 -1.88 6.35 0.81
N TYR A 46 -1.49 7.37 1.60
CA TYR A 46 -1.56 7.29 3.07
C TYR A 46 -2.53 8.30 3.69
N MET A 47 -2.97 9.32 2.95
CA MET A 47 -3.99 10.26 3.43
C MET A 47 -5.40 9.68 3.28
N TYR A 48 -6.27 9.92 4.28
CA TYR A 48 -7.67 9.47 4.28
C TYR A 48 -8.49 10.02 3.11
N THR A 49 -8.03 11.09 2.48
CA THR A 49 -8.49 11.67 1.21
C THR A 49 -7.26 11.88 0.34
N GLN A 50 -7.23 11.29 -0.85
CA GLN A 50 -6.07 11.39 -1.74
C GLN A 50 -5.80 12.88 -2.04
N VAL A 51 -4.59 13.34 -1.76
CA VAL A 51 -4.15 14.70 -2.07
C VAL A 51 -3.31 14.66 -3.34
N ILE A 52 -3.73 15.36 -4.38
CA ILE A 52 -2.89 15.59 -5.57
C ILE A 52 -2.26 16.97 -5.41
N HIS A 53 -0.94 17.05 -5.48
CA HIS A 53 -0.19 18.31 -5.36
C HIS A 53 -0.49 19.26 -6.52
N GLY A 54 -0.44 18.77 -7.76
CA GLY A 54 -0.84 19.47 -8.98
C GLY A 54 0.24 20.33 -9.62
N ASP A 55 1.26 20.78 -8.87
CA ASP A 55 2.36 21.63 -9.39
C ASP A 55 3.76 21.07 -9.05
N ILE A 56 4.00 19.79 -9.29
CA ILE A 56 5.33 19.21 -9.03
C ILE A 56 6.32 19.66 -10.11
N LYS A 57 7.34 20.42 -9.68
CA LYS A 57 8.44 20.90 -10.51
C LYS A 57 9.65 21.24 -9.64
N PRO A 58 10.87 21.36 -10.19
CA PRO A 58 12.06 21.67 -9.38
C PRO A 58 11.97 22.99 -8.61
N ALA A 59 11.21 23.98 -9.09
CA ALA A 59 11.00 25.25 -8.38
C ALA A 59 10.19 25.09 -7.08
N ASN A 60 9.37 24.04 -6.99
CA ASN A 60 8.52 23.74 -5.83
C ASN A 60 9.13 22.65 -4.91
N ILE A 61 10.36 22.21 -5.20
CA ILE A 61 11.11 21.27 -4.37
C ILE A 61 12.20 22.08 -3.66
N LEU A 62 12.05 22.30 -2.35
CA LEU A 62 12.99 23.05 -1.53
C LEU A 62 14.01 22.11 -0.87
N LEU A 63 15.25 22.55 -0.74
CA LEU A 63 16.31 21.76 -0.12
C LEU A 63 16.77 22.39 1.20
N ASP A 64 16.78 21.61 2.28
CA ASP A 64 17.30 22.08 3.57
C ASP A 64 18.84 22.11 3.60
N GLY A 65 19.41 22.51 4.76
CA GLY A 65 20.86 22.63 4.96
C GLY A 65 21.65 21.33 4.72
N SER A 66 20.99 20.17 4.73
CA SER A 66 21.56 18.85 4.46
C SER A 66 21.32 18.34 3.03
N LEU A 67 20.74 19.19 2.17
CA LEU A 67 20.21 18.83 0.85
C LEU A 67 19.15 17.72 0.93
N LYS A 68 18.28 17.80 1.95
CA LYS A 68 17.07 16.99 2.04
C LYS A 68 15.91 17.72 1.39
N ALA A 69 15.12 17.01 0.60
CA ALA A 69 14.06 17.57 -0.21
C ALA A 69 12.73 17.71 0.55
N ASN A 70 12.08 18.86 0.37
CA ASN A 70 10.76 19.18 0.89
C ASN A 70 9.88 19.70 -0.25
N ILE A 71 8.70 19.12 -0.44
CA ILE A 71 7.72 19.60 -1.43
C ILE A 71 7.01 20.83 -0.85
N SER A 72 6.88 21.87 -1.66
CA SER A 72 6.30 23.16 -1.31
C SER A 72 5.28 23.62 -2.36
N ASP A 73 4.57 24.70 -2.05
CA ASP A 73 3.59 25.34 -2.93
C ASP A 73 2.37 24.47 -3.30
N PHE A 74 1.54 24.25 -2.29
CA PHE A 74 0.25 23.57 -2.39
C PHE A 74 -0.87 24.48 -2.94
N GLY A 75 -0.52 25.61 -3.57
CA GLY A 75 -1.48 26.63 -4.02
C GLY A 75 -2.54 26.12 -5.00
N ILE A 76 -2.28 25.00 -5.68
CA ILE A 76 -3.22 24.33 -6.59
C ILE A 76 -3.48 22.86 -6.21
N SER A 77 -3.18 22.47 -4.97
CA SER A 77 -3.42 21.10 -4.51
C SER A 77 -4.91 20.79 -4.37
N ARG A 78 -5.28 19.55 -4.68
CA ARG A 78 -6.68 19.10 -4.76
C ARG A 78 -6.90 17.87 -3.91
N LEU A 79 -8.03 17.84 -3.21
CA LEU A 79 -8.54 16.65 -2.53
C LEU A 79 -9.39 15.86 -3.51
N VAL A 80 -9.03 14.60 -3.75
CA VAL A 80 -9.82 13.68 -4.59
C VAL A 80 -10.63 12.78 -3.67
N ASN A 81 -11.94 12.97 -3.69
CA ASN A 81 -12.91 12.17 -2.94
C ASN A 81 -13.55 11.06 -3.77
N ASP A 82 -13.27 11.01 -5.08
CA ASP A 82 -13.93 10.10 -6.03
C ASP A 82 -13.01 9.81 -7.23
N PRO A 83 -12.58 8.55 -7.46
CA PRO A 83 -11.70 8.18 -8.56
C PRO A 83 -12.37 8.25 -9.95
N ASP A 84 -13.72 8.33 -10.02
CA ASP A 84 -14.49 8.26 -11.27
C ASP A 84 -14.95 9.63 -11.82
N LYS A 85 -14.66 10.74 -11.14
CA LYS A 85 -14.95 12.07 -11.71
C LYS A 85 -13.86 12.50 -12.69
N THR A 86 -14.21 12.57 -13.97
CA THR A 86 -13.48 13.34 -14.98
C THR A 86 -13.43 14.80 -14.53
N LEU A 87 -12.29 15.22 -13.98
CA LEU A 87 -12.07 16.59 -13.51
C LEU A 87 -11.77 17.47 -14.72
N VAL A 88 -12.81 18.05 -15.33
CA VAL A 88 -12.67 19.12 -16.32
C VAL A 88 -12.33 20.41 -15.58
N THR A 89 -11.14 20.96 -15.80
CA THR A 89 -10.75 22.28 -15.27
C THR A 89 -11.12 23.37 -16.27
N GLU A 90 -11.99 24.29 -15.87
CA GLU A 90 -12.35 25.47 -16.67
C GLU A 90 -11.21 26.51 -16.76
N ASN A 91 -10.22 26.45 -15.85
CA ASN A 91 -9.07 27.36 -15.83
C ASN A 91 -7.74 26.60 -15.88
N PHE A 92 -6.97 26.85 -16.95
CA PHE A 92 -5.63 26.30 -17.18
C PHE A 92 -4.57 27.10 -16.43
N ILE A 93 -4.05 26.56 -15.32
CA ILE A 93 -2.93 27.17 -14.57
C ILE A 93 -1.91 26.05 -14.28
N GLY A 94 -0.73 26.14 -14.89
CA GLY A 94 0.38 25.19 -14.75
C GLY A 94 1.57 25.60 -15.62
N SER A 95 2.78 25.09 -15.33
CA SER A 95 3.98 25.37 -16.13
C SER A 95 4.03 24.44 -17.35
N ILE A 96 4.15 24.99 -18.57
CA ILE A 96 3.94 24.29 -19.87
C ILE A 96 4.63 22.91 -19.98
N GLY A 97 5.86 22.76 -19.46
CA GLY A 97 6.63 21.51 -19.51
C GLY A 97 6.23 20.42 -18.50
N TYR A 98 5.32 20.71 -17.56
CA TYR A 98 4.85 19.80 -16.50
C TYR A 98 3.32 19.65 -16.53
N MET A 99 2.69 20.03 -17.64
CA MET A 99 1.22 20.08 -17.77
C MET A 99 0.62 18.67 -17.87
N ASP A 100 0.44 18.05 -16.71
CA ASP A 100 -0.46 16.93 -16.50
C ASP A 100 -1.12 17.11 -15.13
N PRO A 101 -2.44 16.89 -14.99
CA PRO A 101 -3.14 17.10 -13.73
C PRO A 101 -2.72 16.11 -12.60
N PHE A 102 -1.77 15.20 -12.84
CA PHE A 102 -1.31 14.17 -11.90
C PHE A 102 0.19 14.24 -11.61
N ASP A 103 0.52 14.19 -10.31
CA ASP A 103 1.89 14.35 -9.82
C ASP A 103 2.87 13.30 -10.37
N VAL A 104 2.41 12.11 -10.77
CA VAL A 104 3.27 11.05 -11.31
C VAL A 104 3.96 11.49 -12.59
N TYR A 105 3.24 12.13 -13.51
CA TYR A 105 3.83 12.61 -14.77
C TYR A 105 4.84 13.72 -14.51
N SER A 106 4.43 14.72 -13.73
CA SER A 106 5.27 15.87 -13.39
C SER A 106 6.51 15.45 -12.60
N PHE A 107 6.40 14.44 -11.74
CA PHE A 107 7.55 13.78 -11.10
C PHE A 107 8.45 13.06 -12.11
N GLY A 108 7.89 12.43 -13.15
CA GLY A 108 8.63 11.89 -14.28
C GLY A 108 9.49 12.94 -14.99
N VAL A 109 8.96 14.15 -15.17
CA VAL A 109 9.73 15.30 -15.72
C VAL A 109 10.86 15.70 -14.78
N VAL A 110 10.60 15.78 -13.47
CA VAL A 110 11.65 16.05 -12.46
C VAL A 110 12.78 15.01 -12.51
N LEU A 111 12.45 13.72 -12.69
CA LEU A 111 13.46 12.67 -12.85
C LEU A 111 14.34 12.89 -14.10
N VAL A 112 13.73 13.30 -15.23
CA VAL A 112 14.46 13.62 -16.45
C VAL A 112 15.41 14.81 -16.21
N GLU A 113 14.95 15.87 -15.55
CA GLU A 113 15.82 17.01 -15.25
C GLU A 113 16.94 16.66 -14.29
N LEU A 114 16.69 15.81 -13.29
CA LEU A 114 17.73 15.34 -12.37
C LEU A 114 18.84 14.57 -13.10
N ILE A 115 18.51 13.69 -14.05
CA ILE A 115 19.53 12.88 -14.74
C ILE A 115 20.16 13.56 -15.95
N THR A 116 19.50 14.56 -16.54
CA THR A 116 20.01 15.27 -17.73
C THR A 116 20.60 16.64 -17.40
N ARG A 117 20.20 17.24 -16.27
CA ARG A 117 20.47 18.64 -15.90
C ARG A 117 20.06 19.64 -16.99
N LYS A 118 19.05 19.30 -17.80
CA LYS A 118 18.46 20.15 -18.85
C LYS A 118 17.05 20.54 -18.45
N ARG A 119 16.66 21.79 -18.70
CA ARG A 119 15.32 22.31 -18.36
C ARG A 119 14.23 21.65 -19.20
N ALA A 120 13.08 21.41 -18.57
CA ALA A 120 11.89 20.86 -19.23
C ALA A 120 11.31 21.78 -20.32
N ALA A 121 11.44 23.10 -20.16
CA ALA A 121 10.93 24.10 -21.08
C ALA A 121 12.07 24.99 -21.62
N THR A 122 12.28 24.97 -22.93
CA THR A 122 13.11 25.94 -23.64
C THR A 122 12.21 26.97 -24.32
N SER A 123 12.10 28.15 -23.71
CA SER A 123 11.58 29.33 -24.40
C SER A 123 12.49 29.63 -25.60
N GLY A 124 12.08 29.30 -26.82
CA GLY A 124 12.83 29.69 -28.02
C GLY A 124 12.95 28.69 -29.18
N GLY A 125 12.12 27.65 -29.26
CA GLY A 125 12.07 26.79 -30.47
C GLY A 125 13.10 25.67 -30.54
N GLU A 126 13.72 25.29 -29.41
CA GLU A 126 14.50 24.05 -29.30
C GLU A 126 13.62 22.87 -28.87
N VAL A 127 14.07 21.64 -29.19
CA VAL A 127 13.40 20.38 -28.87
C VAL A 127 13.18 20.24 -27.36
N ASN A 128 11.94 20.01 -26.94
CA ASN A 128 11.57 19.71 -25.56
C ASN A 128 12.37 18.49 -25.07
N ILE A 129 13.08 18.63 -23.95
CA ILE A 129 13.92 17.55 -23.40
C ILE A 129 13.09 16.29 -23.10
N VAL A 130 11.82 16.41 -22.75
CA VAL A 130 10.92 15.29 -22.49
C VAL A 130 10.65 14.51 -23.79
N ASP A 131 10.45 15.21 -24.91
CA ASP A 131 10.22 14.60 -26.21
C ASP A 131 11.50 13.93 -26.72
N ALA A 132 12.64 14.63 -26.64
CA ALA A 132 13.94 14.06 -26.98
C ALA A 132 14.27 12.82 -26.14
N PHE A 133 13.94 12.86 -24.84
CA PHE A 133 14.17 11.76 -23.91
C PHE A 133 13.27 10.55 -24.20
N THR A 134 11.97 10.77 -24.40
CA THR A 134 11.03 9.68 -24.69
C THR A 134 11.29 9.04 -26.05
N GLU A 135 11.63 9.83 -27.07
CA GLU A 135 12.03 9.31 -28.39
C GLU A 135 13.32 8.49 -28.31
N ALA A 136 14.34 8.99 -27.61
CA ALA A 136 15.58 8.26 -27.39
C ALA A 136 15.36 6.97 -26.58
N LEU A 137 14.44 6.98 -25.61
CA LEU A 137 14.11 5.80 -24.80
C LEU A 137 13.36 4.74 -25.61
N ALA A 138 12.47 5.17 -26.53
CA ALA A 138 11.75 4.27 -27.44
C ALA A 138 12.71 3.52 -28.39
N LYS A 139 13.81 4.17 -28.80
CA LYS A 139 14.92 3.54 -29.55
C LYS A 139 15.80 2.63 -28.67
N GLY A 140 15.56 2.61 -27.35
CA GLY A 140 16.22 1.77 -26.36
C GLY A 140 17.05 2.55 -25.35
N VAL A 141 17.24 1.98 -24.15
CA VAL A 141 17.90 2.66 -23.02
C VAL A 141 19.34 3.12 -23.29
N ARG A 142 20.02 2.54 -24.30
CA ARG A 142 21.34 3.01 -24.70
C ARG A 142 21.30 4.38 -25.38
N GLY A 143 20.21 4.71 -26.08
CA GLY A 143 20.03 5.98 -26.77
C GLY A 143 19.90 7.17 -25.82
N VAL A 144 19.26 6.99 -24.66
CA VAL A 144 19.11 8.06 -23.66
C VAL A 144 20.41 8.40 -22.93
N ARG A 145 21.44 7.53 -22.98
CA ARG A 145 22.71 7.78 -22.27
C ARG A 145 23.43 9.03 -22.76
N ALA A 146 23.23 9.40 -24.02
CA ALA A 146 23.77 10.63 -24.60
C ALA A 146 23.13 11.91 -24.02
N LEU A 147 21.98 11.78 -23.36
CA LEU A 147 21.26 12.90 -22.73
C LEU A 147 21.63 13.09 -21.26
N PHE A 148 22.30 12.11 -20.64
CA PHE A 148 22.67 12.19 -19.23
C PHE A 148 23.70 13.28 -18.99
N ASP A 149 23.61 13.88 -17.80
CA ASP A 149 24.61 14.83 -17.33
C ASP A 149 26.00 14.17 -17.28
N ALA A 150 26.99 14.85 -17.87
CA ALA A 150 28.36 14.37 -17.94
C ALA A 150 28.95 14.07 -16.55
N GLU A 151 28.53 14.82 -15.53
CA GLU A 151 29.02 14.65 -14.15
C GLU A 151 28.65 13.27 -13.57
N ILE A 152 27.43 12.80 -13.83
CA ILE A 152 26.96 11.50 -13.32
C ILE A 152 27.23 10.36 -14.30
N ALA A 153 27.35 10.65 -15.61
CA ALA A 153 27.64 9.66 -16.64
C ALA A 153 29.08 9.11 -16.55
N SER A 154 30.03 9.93 -16.09
CA SER A 154 31.44 9.56 -15.95
C SER A 154 31.74 8.58 -14.81
N GLN A 155 30.81 8.40 -13.86
CA GLN A 155 31.03 7.66 -12.61
C GLN A 155 30.81 6.13 -12.71
N ASN A 156 30.85 5.55 -13.93
CA ASN A 156 30.70 4.10 -14.18
C ASN A 156 29.42 3.46 -13.58
N ASN A 157 28.30 4.20 -13.60
CA ASN A 157 27.00 3.77 -13.08
C ASN A 157 25.91 3.54 -14.15
N PRO A 158 26.21 2.97 -15.34
CA PRO A 158 25.27 2.98 -16.47
C PRO A 158 23.99 2.19 -16.17
N LYS A 159 24.07 1.12 -15.37
CA LYS A 159 22.89 0.32 -14.99
C LYS A 159 21.92 1.06 -14.07
N ILE A 160 22.44 1.93 -13.20
CA ILE A 160 21.62 2.72 -12.27
C ILE A 160 20.90 3.81 -13.05
N LEU A 161 21.63 4.55 -13.88
CA LEU A 161 21.07 5.59 -14.75
C LEU A 161 20.06 5.01 -15.75
N ASP A 162 20.34 3.84 -16.35
CA ASP A 162 19.37 3.11 -17.18
C ASP A 162 18.09 2.77 -16.40
N GLY A 163 18.23 2.40 -15.13
CA GLY A 163 17.11 2.11 -14.23
C GLY A 163 16.26 3.34 -13.94
N VAL A 164 16.88 4.48 -13.62
CA VAL A 164 16.19 5.76 -13.41
C VAL A 164 15.51 6.20 -14.70
N ALA A 165 16.17 6.08 -15.84
CA ALA A 165 15.62 6.48 -17.13
C ALA A 165 14.38 5.66 -17.52
N LYS A 166 14.42 4.34 -17.29
CA LYS A 166 13.24 3.47 -17.48
C LYS A 166 12.10 3.82 -16.52
N LEU A 167 12.41 4.23 -15.29
CA LEU A 167 11.40 4.66 -14.33
C LEU A 167 10.76 5.97 -14.77
N ALA A 168 11.55 6.97 -15.15
CA ALA A 168 11.08 8.23 -15.69
C ALA A 168 10.18 8.02 -16.92
N GLY A 169 10.60 7.18 -17.88
CA GLY A 169 9.80 6.85 -19.05
C GLY A 169 8.43 6.22 -18.74
N LYS A 170 8.33 5.40 -17.68
CA LYS A 170 7.03 4.86 -17.23
C LYS A 170 6.14 5.91 -16.59
N CYS A 171 6.72 6.89 -15.90
CA CYS A 171 5.97 8.00 -15.30
C CYS A 171 5.43 8.95 -16.38
N LEU A 172 6.15 9.08 -17.50
CA LEU A 172 5.84 9.97 -18.63
C LEU A 172 4.86 9.39 -19.66
N LEU A 173 4.30 8.20 -19.42
CA LEU A 173 3.30 7.62 -20.33
C LEU A 173 2.04 8.49 -20.39
N MET A 174 1.47 8.70 -21.57
CA MET A 174 0.26 9.52 -21.71
C MET A 174 -0.97 8.85 -21.08
N GLU A 175 -1.07 7.52 -21.17
CA GLU A 175 -2.15 6.74 -20.57
C GLU A 175 -2.02 6.65 -19.04
N ARG A 176 -2.97 7.25 -18.31
CA ARG A 176 -2.97 7.30 -16.84
C ARG A 176 -2.85 5.92 -16.18
N GLY A 177 -3.66 4.95 -16.61
CA GLY A 177 -3.68 3.60 -16.03
C GLY A 177 -2.42 2.77 -16.27
N ARG A 178 -1.48 3.25 -17.11
CA ARG A 178 -0.20 2.59 -17.36
C ARG A 178 0.95 3.20 -16.58
N ARG A 179 0.74 4.36 -15.95
CA ARG A 179 1.71 4.99 -15.06
C ARG A 179 1.79 4.19 -13.75
N PRO A 180 2.98 4.07 -13.15
CA PRO A 180 3.12 3.42 -11.85
C PRO A 180 2.48 4.28 -10.74
N GLU A 181 2.06 3.64 -9.66
CA GLU A 181 1.71 4.35 -8.42
C GLU A 181 2.97 4.94 -7.77
N MET A 182 2.84 6.02 -7.01
CA MET A 182 4.00 6.64 -6.35
C MET A 182 4.73 5.69 -5.38
N ILE A 183 4.02 4.72 -4.79
CA ILE A 183 4.62 3.67 -3.97
C ILE A 183 5.58 2.76 -4.77
N ASP A 184 5.22 2.42 -6.01
CA ASP A 184 6.09 1.66 -6.92
C ASP A 184 7.32 2.46 -7.33
N VAL A 185 7.13 3.78 -7.53
CA VAL A 185 8.21 4.71 -7.86
C VAL A 185 9.22 4.79 -6.72
N VAL A 186 8.76 4.95 -5.47
CA VAL A 186 9.59 4.92 -4.26
C VAL A 186 10.37 3.61 -4.16
N GLU A 187 9.71 2.47 -4.33
CA GLU A 187 10.37 1.16 -4.19
C GLU A 187 11.51 0.99 -5.21
N ARG A 188 11.28 1.41 -6.45
CA ARG A 188 12.29 1.35 -7.52
C ARG A 188 13.44 2.30 -7.27
N LEU A 189 13.18 3.53 -6.83
CA LEU A 189 14.23 4.50 -6.48
C LEU A 189 15.08 4.00 -5.30
N ARG A 190 14.47 3.42 -4.26
CA ARG A 190 15.20 2.82 -3.13
C ARG A 190 16.10 1.66 -3.57
N LYS A 191 15.64 0.81 -4.49
CA LYS A 191 16.46 -0.28 -5.06
C LYS A 191 17.67 0.29 -5.82
N LEU A 192 17.47 1.34 -6.62
CA LEU A 192 18.54 2.01 -7.35
C LEU A 192 19.53 2.73 -6.42
N GLY A 193 19.03 3.40 -5.37
CA GLY A 193 19.85 4.05 -4.35
C GLY A 193 20.73 3.07 -3.56
N LYS A 194 20.18 1.92 -3.15
CA LYS A 194 20.96 0.86 -2.48
C LYS A 194 22.04 0.27 -3.39
N ALA A 195 21.75 0.07 -4.67
CA ALA A 195 22.74 -0.39 -5.64
C ALA A 195 23.87 0.64 -5.81
N SER A 196 23.57 1.93 -5.77
CA SER A 196 24.57 3.02 -5.80
C SER A 196 25.51 2.98 -4.60
N HIS A 197 24.97 2.79 -3.39
CA HIS A 197 25.77 2.70 -2.15
C HIS A 197 26.69 1.48 -2.13
N GLN A 198 26.24 0.33 -2.65
CA GLN A 198 27.07 -0.87 -2.74
C GLN A 198 28.21 -0.74 -3.75
N VAL A 199 28.04 0.03 -4.83
CA VAL A 199 29.11 0.32 -5.80
C VAL A 199 30.17 1.22 -5.17
N HIS A 200 29.77 2.25 -4.42
CA HIS A 200 30.71 3.15 -3.71
C HIS A 200 31.47 2.43 -2.59
N GLN A 201 30.79 1.60 -1.79
CA GLN A 201 31.46 0.77 -0.76
C GLN A 201 32.50 -0.19 -1.35
N ARG A 202 32.33 -0.63 -2.61
CA ARG A 202 33.29 -1.51 -3.30
C ARG A 202 34.57 -0.79 -3.73
N VAL A 203 34.53 0.54 -3.86
CA VAL A 203 35.69 1.38 -4.17
C VAL A 203 36.44 1.78 -2.88
N ASP A 204 35.72 1.96 -1.77
CA ASP A 204 36.30 2.28 -0.44
C ASP A 204 36.79 1.05 0.36
N LEU A 205 36.56 -0.16 -0.15
CA LEU A 205 36.84 -1.44 0.53
C LEU A 205 38.35 -1.76 0.73
N PHE A 206 39.26 -0.85 0.38
CA PHE A 206 40.71 -0.98 0.54
C PHE A 206 41.36 0.04 1.50
N SER A 207 40.64 0.48 2.54
CA SER A 207 41.29 1.17 3.65
C SER A 207 40.80 0.66 5.01
N TRP A 208 41.52 -0.35 5.50
CA TRP A 208 41.79 -0.73 6.89
C TRP A 208 40.65 -1.13 7.85
N ALA A 209 40.95 -2.18 8.62
CA ALA A 209 40.04 -2.98 9.44
C ALA A 209 39.90 -2.52 10.90
N ARG A 210 38.80 -2.99 11.53
CA ARG A 210 38.48 -3.14 12.97
C ARG A 210 37.93 -1.91 13.72
N LYS A 211 36.68 -2.04 14.20
CA LYS A 211 36.34 -2.34 15.61
C LYS A 211 34.83 -2.55 15.79
N ARG A 212 34.46 -3.69 16.38
CA ARG A 212 33.11 -3.96 16.93
C ARG A 212 32.92 -3.10 18.18
N LYS A 213 31.73 -2.49 18.33
CA LYS A 213 31.21 -1.90 19.57
C LYS A 213 29.73 -2.29 19.77
N PRO A 214 29.23 -2.27 21.02
CA PRO A 214 28.04 -3.00 21.45
C PRO A 214 26.73 -2.31 21.07
N MET A 215 25.69 -3.14 20.99
CA MET A 215 24.31 -2.79 20.66
C MET A 215 23.68 -2.00 21.80
N THR A 216 23.41 -0.71 21.61
CA THR A 216 22.42 0.10 22.37
C THR A 216 22.32 1.48 21.74
N THR A 217 21.21 1.71 21.02
CA THR A 217 20.39 2.94 20.88
C THR A 217 19.43 2.67 19.74
N TRP A 218 18.24 2.17 20.06
CA TRP A 218 17.20 1.87 19.07
C TRP A 218 16.38 3.14 18.80
N THR A 219 16.60 3.76 17.65
CA THR A 219 15.75 4.85 17.15
C THR A 219 15.26 4.48 15.75
N SER A 220 14.02 4.01 15.66
CA SER A 220 13.25 4.13 14.42
C SER A 220 11.93 4.81 14.76
N ASN A 221 11.71 6.01 14.23
CA ASN A 221 10.51 6.82 14.44
C ASN A 221 9.23 6.21 13.80
N LEU A 222 9.20 4.89 13.55
CA LEU A 222 8.13 4.20 12.82
C LEU A 222 7.12 3.49 13.74
N CYS A 223 7.46 3.22 14.99
CA CYS A 223 6.60 2.51 15.94
C CYS A 223 6.91 2.97 17.37
N ARG A 224 5.93 3.54 18.06
CA ARG A 224 6.10 4.07 19.42
C ARG A 224 6.00 2.95 20.45
N GLN A 225 6.93 2.92 21.40
CA GLN A 225 6.77 2.15 22.61
C GLN A 225 5.96 2.98 23.62
N PHE A 226 4.87 2.40 24.11
CA PHE A 226 4.01 2.95 25.15
C PHE A 226 4.28 2.22 26.46
N SER A 227 4.22 2.94 27.57
CA SER A 227 4.15 2.34 28.90
C SER A 227 2.75 1.80 29.18
N LEU A 228 2.65 0.79 30.05
CA LEU A 228 1.35 0.26 30.49
C LEU A 228 0.47 1.33 31.14
N GLU A 229 1.08 2.32 31.81
CA GLU A 229 0.34 3.41 32.43
C GLU A 229 -0.27 4.35 31.37
N GLU A 230 0.44 4.65 30.28
CA GLU A 230 -0.13 5.38 29.14
C GLU A 230 -1.31 4.62 28.51
N ILE A 231 -1.20 3.30 28.38
CA ILE A 231 -2.29 2.46 27.86
C ILE A 231 -3.50 2.47 28.81
N LYS A 232 -3.28 2.39 30.13
CA LYS A 232 -4.34 2.49 31.13
C LYS A 232 -5.03 3.86 31.05
N VAL A 233 -4.27 4.96 31.01
CA VAL A 233 -4.84 6.30 30.85
C VAL A 233 -5.65 6.40 29.56
N ALA A 234 -5.11 5.92 28.44
CA ALA A 234 -5.76 5.96 27.14
C ALA A 234 -7.09 5.19 27.09
N THR A 235 -7.22 4.13 27.89
CA THR A 235 -8.40 3.25 27.97
C THR A 235 -9.27 3.49 29.20
N LYS A 236 -9.01 4.55 29.98
CA LYS A 236 -9.68 4.80 31.27
C LYS A 236 -9.63 3.57 32.20
N HIS A 237 -8.44 2.98 32.33
CA HIS A 237 -8.18 1.74 33.07
C HIS A 237 -8.96 0.54 32.54
N PHE A 238 -8.98 0.37 31.20
CA PHE A 238 -9.70 -0.70 30.52
C PHE A 238 -11.20 -0.71 30.85
N ASP A 239 -11.82 0.47 30.80
CA ASP A 239 -13.25 0.63 31.01
C ASP A 239 -14.04 -0.20 29.98
N GLU A 240 -14.91 -1.08 30.46
CA GLU A 240 -15.73 -2.00 29.63
C GLU A 240 -16.64 -1.24 28.64
N SER A 241 -16.99 0.02 28.91
CA SER A 241 -17.74 0.86 27.96
C SER A 241 -16.92 1.26 26.72
N LEU A 242 -15.59 1.20 26.82
CA LEU A 242 -14.65 1.46 25.72
C LEU A 242 -14.24 0.18 25.01
N LEU A 243 -14.64 -0.99 25.50
CA LEU A 243 -14.48 -2.24 24.79
C LEU A 243 -15.17 -2.10 23.43
N VAL A 244 -14.43 -2.36 22.35
CA VAL A 244 -14.98 -2.48 21.01
C VAL A 244 -15.75 -3.79 20.99
N ASN A 245 -16.96 -3.69 21.52
CA ASN A 245 -17.80 -4.82 21.80
C ASN A 245 -18.32 -5.37 20.48
N ALA A 246 -17.87 -6.58 20.13
CA ALA A 246 -18.47 -7.41 19.08
C ALA A 246 -19.94 -7.73 19.35
N THR A 247 -20.49 -7.34 20.51
CA THR A 247 -21.87 -7.60 20.95
C THR A 247 -22.94 -6.69 20.32
N ARG A 248 -22.57 -5.66 19.52
CA ARG A 248 -23.53 -5.07 18.55
C ARG A 248 -23.55 -5.82 17.20
N ILE A 249 -22.72 -6.86 17.07
CA ILE A 249 -22.27 -7.54 15.85
C ILE A 249 -22.34 -9.08 16.03
N LEU A 250 -23.01 -9.64 17.05
CA LEU A 250 -23.10 -11.11 17.18
C LEU A 250 -24.44 -11.56 17.77
N PRO A 251 -25.01 -12.68 17.30
CA PRO A 251 -26.08 -13.36 18.01
C PRO A 251 -25.64 -13.69 19.45
N PRO A 252 -26.55 -13.71 20.44
CA PRO A 252 -26.24 -13.89 21.86
C PRO A 252 -25.54 -15.22 22.24
N PHE A 253 -25.25 -16.07 21.27
CA PHE A 253 -24.66 -17.41 21.44
C PHE A 253 -23.20 -17.51 20.97
N VAL A 254 -22.60 -16.44 20.44
CA VAL A 254 -21.20 -16.46 19.99
C VAL A 254 -20.32 -15.72 20.98
N ASN A 255 -19.32 -16.42 21.53
CA ASN A 255 -18.38 -15.82 22.48
C ASN A 255 -17.45 -14.84 21.72
N PRO A 256 -17.40 -13.55 22.08
CA PRO A 256 -16.52 -12.56 21.44
C PRO A 256 -15.04 -12.96 21.42
N ASP A 257 -14.59 -13.69 22.45
CA ASP A 257 -13.21 -14.18 22.56
C ASP A 257 -12.88 -15.25 21.51
N GLU A 258 -13.90 -15.91 20.94
CA GLU A 258 -13.76 -16.98 19.94
C GLU A 258 -13.52 -16.46 18.51
N ILE A 259 -13.87 -15.19 18.21
CA ILE A 259 -13.76 -14.61 16.86
C ILE A 259 -12.49 -13.78 16.68
N PHE A 260 -12.15 -12.99 17.70
CA PHE A 260 -11.01 -12.05 17.67
C PHE A 260 -9.79 -12.57 18.41
N GLY A 261 -9.94 -13.64 19.20
CA GLY A 261 -8.92 -14.15 20.11
C GLY A 261 -8.51 -13.16 21.20
N SER A 262 -8.87 -11.88 21.12
CA SER A 262 -8.29 -10.78 21.92
C SER A 262 -9.31 -9.67 22.13
N ARG A 263 -9.29 -9.06 23.32
CA ARG A 263 -10.09 -7.87 23.62
C ARG A 263 -9.48 -6.63 22.97
N VAL A 264 -10.29 -5.83 22.30
CA VAL A 264 -9.88 -4.57 21.67
C VAL A 264 -10.61 -3.42 22.33
N TYR A 265 -9.88 -2.44 22.84
CA TYR A 265 -10.42 -1.23 23.46
C TYR A 265 -10.23 -0.04 22.55
N ARG A 266 -11.23 0.84 22.52
CA ARG A 266 -11.08 2.18 21.99
C ARG A 266 -10.33 3.04 23.01
N GLY A 267 -9.28 3.70 22.59
CA GLY A 267 -8.52 4.62 23.41
C GLY A 267 -8.27 5.96 22.73
N VAL A 268 -7.68 6.87 23.50
CA VAL A 268 -7.17 8.15 23.00
C VAL A 268 -5.75 8.38 23.53
N ILE A 269 -4.83 8.76 22.64
CA ILE A 269 -3.44 9.09 22.98
C ILE A 269 -3.14 10.55 22.62
N ASP A 270 -1.93 11.01 22.94
CA ASP A 270 -1.43 12.36 22.61
C ASP A 270 -2.34 13.48 23.14
N GLY A 271 -2.73 13.38 24.41
CA GLY A 271 -3.61 14.36 25.06
C GLY A 271 -5.04 14.39 24.51
N GLY A 272 -5.46 13.34 23.77
CA GLY A 272 -6.79 13.24 23.19
C GLY A 272 -6.86 13.50 21.68
N ALA A 273 -5.73 13.86 21.04
CA ALA A 273 -5.68 14.19 19.62
C ALA A 273 -5.88 12.96 18.72
N THR A 274 -5.36 11.80 19.13
CA THR A 274 -5.34 10.60 18.28
C THR A 274 -6.20 9.51 18.91
N LYS A 275 -7.19 9.02 18.17
CA LYS A 275 -8.00 7.86 18.58
C LYS A 275 -7.27 6.58 18.19
N VAL A 276 -7.21 5.59 19.09
CA VAL A 276 -6.49 4.33 18.85
C VAL A 276 -7.34 3.10 19.17
N ALA A 277 -7.06 2.00 18.49
CA ALA A 277 -7.57 0.67 18.83
C ALA A 277 -6.46 -0.11 19.55
N ILE A 278 -6.71 -0.49 20.80
CA ILE A 278 -5.74 -1.10 21.71
C ILE A 278 -6.12 -2.57 21.85
N LYS A 279 -5.32 -3.44 21.24
CA LYS A 279 -5.53 -4.89 21.20
C LYS A 279 -4.69 -5.56 22.29
N LEU A 280 -5.37 -6.20 23.24
CA LEU A 280 -4.74 -6.97 24.30
C LEU A 280 -4.34 -8.37 23.80
N PRO A 281 -3.32 -9.00 24.41
CA PRO A 281 -2.95 -10.36 24.03
C PRO A 281 -4.02 -11.36 24.48
N SER A 282 -4.19 -12.41 23.67
CA SER A 282 -5.06 -13.56 23.94
C SER A 282 -4.55 -14.46 25.08
N TYR A 283 -3.24 -14.43 25.33
CA TYR A 283 -2.54 -15.29 26.28
C TYR A 283 -1.33 -14.56 26.87
N ARG A 284 -1.13 -14.69 28.18
CA ARG A 284 0.08 -14.20 28.87
C ARG A 284 1.26 -15.07 28.46
N HIS A 285 2.30 -14.47 27.87
CA HIS A 285 3.47 -15.23 27.45
C HIS A 285 4.23 -15.77 28.67
N GLY A 286 4.50 -17.08 28.67
CA GLY A 286 5.66 -17.63 29.35
C GLY A 286 6.85 -17.63 28.37
N ALA A 287 7.95 -16.98 28.76
CA ALA A 287 9.29 -17.10 28.18
C ALA A 287 9.39 -17.22 26.63
N GLY A 288 9.13 -16.14 25.89
CA GLY A 288 9.27 -16.09 24.42
C GLY A 288 9.70 -14.73 23.82
N GLY A 289 10.30 -13.83 24.61
CA GLY A 289 10.43 -12.39 24.27
C GLY A 289 11.20 -12.04 22.98
N CYS A 290 12.11 -12.87 22.49
CA CYS A 290 12.89 -12.57 21.27
C CYS A 290 12.08 -12.69 19.97
N GLU A 291 11.12 -13.62 19.89
CA GLU A 291 10.29 -13.84 18.71
C GLU A 291 9.28 -12.71 18.52
N LEU A 292 8.75 -12.21 19.63
CA LEU A 292 7.78 -11.12 19.67
C LEU A 292 8.36 -9.77 19.25
N HIS A 293 9.58 -9.44 19.70
CA HIS A 293 10.21 -8.18 19.32
C HIS A 293 10.53 -8.12 17.83
N SER A 294 11.06 -9.22 17.28
CA SER A 294 11.35 -9.35 15.84
C SER A 294 10.08 -9.25 15.00
N ALA A 295 8.97 -9.81 15.51
CA ALA A 295 7.65 -9.69 14.92
C ALA A 295 7.17 -8.22 14.91
N ILE A 296 7.18 -7.53 16.06
CA ILE A 296 6.78 -6.12 16.15
C ILE A 296 7.63 -5.24 15.22
N GLU A 297 8.95 -5.50 15.14
CA GLU A 297 9.84 -4.77 14.24
C GLU A 297 9.49 -4.99 12.76
N MET A 298 9.27 -6.24 12.33
CA MET A 298 8.86 -6.53 10.96
C MET A 298 7.53 -5.83 10.65
N ARG A 299 6.56 -5.96 11.56
CA ARG A 299 5.24 -5.36 11.42
C ARG A 299 5.29 -3.83 11.36
N SER A 300 6.16 -3.20 12.14
CA SER A 300 6.34 -1.75 12.12
C SER A 300 6.76 -1.21 10.75
N LYS A 301 7.31 -2.07 9.88
CA LYS A 301 7.73 -1.71 8.52
C LYS A 301 6.61 -1.87 7.50
N LEU A 302 5.50 -2.53 7.85
CA LEU A 302 4.36 -2.72 6.95
C LEU A 302 3.56 -1.43 6.83
N ARG A 303 3.49 -0.93 5.59
CA ARG A 303 2.89 0.36 5.24
C ARG A 303 2.26 0.24 3.86
N HIS A 304 0.93 0.15 3.83
CA HIS A 304 0.15 -0.01 2.61
C HIS A 304 -1.30 0.45 2.85
N GLY A 305 -1.96 1.04 1.86
CA GLY A 305 -3.33 1.58 2.00
C GLY A 305 -4.39 0.55 2.40
N HIS A 306 -4.13 -0.73 2.09
CA HIS A 306 -5.00 -1.87 2.41
C HIS A 306 -4.51 -2.73 3.59
N ILE A 307 -3.57 -2.22 4.40
CA ILE A 307 -3.09 -2.90 5.62
C ILE A 307 -3.21 -1.92 6.78
N VAL A 308 -3.72 -2.39 7.92
CA VAL A 308 -3.84 -1.57 9.12
C VAL A 308 -2.45 -1.25 9.69
N PRO A 309 -2.05 0.04 9.76
CA PRO A 309 -0.75 0.41 10.29
C PRO A 309 -0.68 0.22 11.81
N LEU A 310 0.42 -0.34 12.29
CA LEU A 310 0.76 -0.37 13.72
C LEU A 310 1.31 1.01 14.13
N ILE A 311 0.65 1.66 15.08
CA ILE A 311 1.11 2.94 15.68
C ILE A 311 2.20 2.66 16.70
N GLY A 312 1.99 1.63 17.52
CA GLY A 312 2.92 1.29 18.57
C GLY A 312 2.58 0.02 19.32
N TYR A 313 3.35 -0.23 20.36
CA TYR A 313 3.19 -1.39 21.22
C TYR A 313 3.55 -1.04 22.66
N CYS A 314 3.05 -1.83 23.60
CA CYS A 314 3.48 -1.85 24.99
C CYS A 314 3.98 -3.26 25.29
N ASP A 315 5.12 -3.36 25.95
CA ASP A 315 5.76 -4.60 26.38
C ASP A 315 6.25 -4.41 27.81
N ASP A 316 5.30 -4.34 28.73
CA ASP A 316 5.48 -4.08 30.16
C ASP A 316 4.76 -5.18 30.95
N ASP A 317 5.27 -5.56 32.13
CA ASP A 317 4.62 -6.51 33.05
C ASP A 317 4.19 -7.88 32.44
N ASN A 318 4.95 -8.40 31.46
CA ASN A 318 4.60 -9.60 30.66
C ASN A 318 3.30 -9.47 29.84
N GLU A 319 2.83 -8.25 29.60
CA GLU A 319 1.68 -7.95 28.76
C GLU A 319 2.15 -7.28 27.47
N THR A 320 1.91 -7.94 26.33
CA THR A 320 2.20 -7.36 25.02
C THR A 320 0.94 -6.83 24.38
N ILE A 321 0.82 -5.51 24.36
CA ILE A 321 -0.36 -4.80 23.88
C ILE A 321 0.00 -4.09 22.57
N LEU A 322 -0.86 -4.19 21.57
CA LEU A 322 -0.65 -3.56 20.26
C LEU A 322 -1.60 -2.40 20.06
N VAL A 323 -1.07 -1.28 19.55
CA VAL A 323 -1.80 -0.03 19.36
C VAL A 323 -1.91 0.26 17.87
N TYR A 324 -3.14 0.31 17.37
CA TYR A 324 -3.48 0.66 15.99
C TYR A 324 -4.18 1.99 15.92
N ASP A 325 -4.22 2.54 14.72
CA ASP A 325 -5.14 3.63 14.42
C ASP A 325 -6.59 3.18 14.68
N PHE A 326 -7.36 4.02 15.40
CA PHE A 326 -8.77 3.73 15.60
C PHE A 326 -9.51 4.03 14.32
N MET A 327 -9.77 2.98 13.57
CA MET A 327 -10.64 3.11 12.42
C MET A 327 -12.08 2.94 12.89
N ALA A 328 -12.94 3.92 12.59
CA ALA A 328 -14.39 3.87 12.84
C ALA A 328 -15.06 2.90 11.84
N CYS A 329 -14.52 1.69 11.77
CA CYS A 329 -14.72 0.71 10.73
C CYS A 329 -15.44 -0.49 11.31
N VAL A 330 -16.26 -1.12 10.47
CA VAL A 330 -16.84 -2.41 10.77
C VAL A 330 -16.26 -3.44 9.82
N SER A 331 -16.22 -4.69 10.26
CA SER A 331 -15.70 -5.80 9.44
C SER A 331 -16.59 -6.01 8.21
N LEU A 332 -16.01 -6.51 7.13
CA LEU A 332 -16.75 -6.97 5.96
C LEU A 332 -17.78 -8.03 6.37
N HIS A 333 -17.46 -8.86 7.36
CA HIS A 333 -18.40 -9.81 7.95
C HIS A 333 -19.70 -9.14 8.40
N TYR A 334 -19.61 -8.06 9.17
CA TYR A 334 -20.79 -7.30 9.60
C TYR A 334 -21.61 -6.80 8.41
N HIS A 335 -20.94 -6.19 7.43
CA HIS A 335 -21.62 -5.63 6.26
C HIS A 335 -22.28 -6.69 5.37
N LEU A 336 -21.77 -7.92 5.35
CA LEU A 336 -22.36 -9.02 4.59
C LEU A 336 -23.53 -9.69 5.32
N TYR A 337 -23.53 -9.75 6.66
CA TYR A 337 -24.44 -10.64 7.41
C TYR A 337 -25.34 -9.97 8.43
N GLU A 338 -24.87 -8.90 9.04
CA GLU A 338 -25.46 -8.40 10.28
C GLU A 338 -25.98 -6.98 10.15
N ASN A 339 -25.49 -6.24 9.15
CA ASN A 339 -26.03 -4.94 8.82
C ASN A 339 -27.45 -5.09 8.26
N GLN A 340 -28.45 -4.86 9.11
CA GLN A 340 -29.86 -4.82 8.71
C GLN A 340 -30.30 -3.44 8.17
N GLN A 341 -29.38 -2.47 8.11
CA GLN A 341 -29.67 -1.13 7.58
C GLN A 341 -29.30 -1.04 6.10
N GLU A 342 -30.26 -0.57 5.28
CA GLU A 342 -30.05 -0.14 3.90
C GLU A 342 -29.21 1.16 3.84
N PRO A 343 -28.33 1.34 2.83
CA PRO A 343 -28.10 0.44 1.70
C PRO A 343 -27.08 -0.66 1.99
N ARG A 344 -27.33 -1.85 1.46
CA ARG A 344 -26.36 -2.96 1.45
C ARG A 344 -25.23 -2.70 0.45
N LEU A 345 -24.13 -3.46 0.58
CA LEU A 345 -22.99 -3.35 -0.34
C LEU A 345 -23.40 -3.75 -1.77
N THR A 346 -23.29 -2.80 -2.68
CA THR A 346 -23.46 -2.98 -4.14
C THR A 346 -22.42 -3.94 -4.72
N TRP A 347 -22.67 -4.48 -5.92
CA TRP A 347 -21.70 -5.32 -6.62
C TRP A 347 -20.39 -4.58 -6.85
N LYS A 348 -20.46 -3.33 -7.33
CA LYS A 348 -19.27 -2.50 -7.55
C LYS A 348 -18.44 -2.36 -6.27
N GLN A 349 -19.07 -2.03 -5.14
CA GLN A 349 -18.38 -1.89 -3.86
C GLN A 349 -17.74 -3.21 -3.40
N ARG A 350 -18.45 -4.34 -3.51
CA ARG A 350 -17.88 -5.65 -3.14
C ARG A 350 -16.66 -5.98 -3.99
N LEU A 351 -16.70 -5.67 -5.28
CA LEU A 351 -15.59 -5.90 -6.19
C LEU A 351 -14.38 -4.99 -5.86
N GLU A 352 -14.61 -3.71 -5.56
CA GLU A 352 -13.57 -2.78 -5.10
C GLU A 352 -12.95 -3.21 -3.77
N ILE A 353 -13.76 -3.71 -2.83
CA ILE A 353 -13.31 -4.29 -1.56
C ILE A 353 -12.40 -5.50 -1.82
N CYS A 354 -12.83 -6.44 -2.68
CA CYS A 354 -12.03 -7.61 -3.05
C CYS A 354 -10.70 -7.21 -3.72
N ILE A 355 -10.71 -6.21 -4.60
CA ILE A 355 -9.49 -5.64 -5.22
C ILE A 355 -8.58 -5.05 -4.16
N GLY A 356 -9.12 -4.30 -3.20
CA GLY A 356 -8.34 -3.74 -2.09
C GLY A 356 -7.66 -4.82 -1.24
N VAL A 357 -8.39 -5.87 -0.88
CA VAL A 357 -7.82 -7.03 -0.18
C VAL A 357 -6.75 -7.71 -1.03
N ALA A 358 -6.97 -7.90 -2.33
CA ALA A 358 -5.97 -8.47 -3.23
C ALA A 358 -4.68 -7.63 -3.28
N ARG A 359 -4.79 -6.29 -3.33
CA ARG A 359 -3.64 -5.37 -3.27
C ARG A 359 -2.88 -5.50 -1.95
N GLY A 360 -3.60 -5.57 -0.83
CA GLY A 360 -2.99 -5.77 0.49
C GLY A 360 -2.23 -7.10 0.59
N LEU A 361 -2.82 -8.19 0.09
CA LEU A 361 -2.21 -9.51 0.11
C LEU A 361 -1.02 -9.62 -0.86
N HIS A 362 -1.14 -9.03 -2.05
CA HIS A 362 -0.04 -8.92 -3.01
C HIS A 362 1.18 -8.19 -2.40
N TYR A 363 0.93 -7.09 -1.66
CA TYR A 363 1.99 -6.38 -0.95
C TYR A 363 2.70 -7.26 0.09
N LEU A 364 1.94 -8.08 0.84
CA LEU A 364 2.50 -9.00 1.85
C LEU A 364 3.34 -10.11 1.20
N HIS A 365 2.84 -10.74 0.14
CA HIS A 365 3.54 -11.81 -0.57
C HIS A 365 4.80 -11.31 -1.29
N ARG A 366 4.80 -10.05 -1.73
CA ARG A 366 5.95 -9.43 -2.42
C ARG A 366 6.95 -8.75 -1.46
N GLY A 367 6.59 -8.62 -0.18
CA GLY A 367 7.24 -7.73 0.78
C GLY A 367 8.52 -8.29 1.42
N THR A 368 9.64 -7.60 1.24
CA THR A 368 10.97 -7.87 1.83
C THR A 368 11.62 -9.19 1.39
N LYS A 369 12.84 -9.49 1.87
CA LYS A 369 13.69 -10.61 1.41
C LYS A 369 13.01 -11.99 1.51
N HIS A 370 11.89 -12.09 2.23
CA HIS A 370 11.06 -13.28 2.38
C HIS A 370 9.59 -12.84 2.44
N ALA A 371 8.69 -13.55 1.75
CA ALA A 371 7.26 -13.25 1.73
C ALA A 371 6.63 -13.32 3.13
N ILE A 372 5.63 -12.46 3.36
CA ILE A 372 4.83 -12.43 4.58
C ILE A 372 3.51 -13.11 4.29
N ILE A 373 3.24 -14.20 4.99
CA ILE A 373 2.02 -14.99 4.88
C ILE A 373 1.03 -14.49 5.92
N HIS A 374 -0.19 -14.14 5.53
CA HIS A 374 -1.21 -13.67 6.46
C HIS A 374 -1.72 -14.81 7.37
N GLY A 375 -2.04 -15.97 6.79
CA GLY A 375 -2.32 -17.22 7.50
C GLY A 375 -3.64 -17.27 8.28
N SER A 376 -4.44 -16.20 8.26
CA SER A 376 -5.77 -16.15 8.89
C SER A 376 -6.77 -15.27 8.13
N LEU A 377 -6.68 -15.20 6.80
CA LEU A 377 -7.53 -14.31 6.01
C LEU A 377 -9.01 -14.77 6.05
N LYS A 378 -9.91 -13.89 6.49
CA LYS A 378 -11.37 -14.11 6.59
C LYS A 378 -12.10 -12.77 6.57
N SER A 379 -13.39 -12.74 6.23
CA SER A 379 -14.21 -11.50 6.22
C SER A 379 -14.20 -10.74 7.55
N ALA A 380 -14.09 -11.44 8.68
CA ALA A 380 -13.98 -10.83 10.00
C ALA A 380 -12.65 -10.07 10.23
N ASN A 381 -11.62 -10.36 9.45
CA ASN A 381 -10.31 -9.72 9.50
C ASN A 381 -10.14 -8.63 8.42
N ILE A 382 -11.18 -8.34 7.63
CA ILE A 382 -11.20 -7.27 6.64
C ILE A 382 -12.07 -6.14 7.18
N PHE A 383 -11.50 -4.96 7.40
CA PHE A 383 -12.23 -3.79 7.90
C PHE A 383 -12.46 -2.79 6.77
N LEU A 384 -13.61 -2.12 6.77
CA LEU A 384 -13.96 -1.12 5.77
C LEU A 384 -13.89 0.26 6.40
N ASP A 385 -13.10 1.16 5.80
CA ASP A 385 -13.07 2.56 6.24
C ASP A 385 -14.29 3.37 5.80
N LYS A 386 -14.32 4.63 6.24
CA LYS A 386 -15.43 5.56 5.94
C LYS A 386 -15.68 5.76 4.45
N ASN A 387 -14.71 5.41 3.60
CA ASN A 387 -14.79 5.48 2.14
C ASN A 387 -14.95 4.08 1.52
N TRP A 388 -15.31 3.07 2.30
CA TRP A 388 -15.43 1.66 1.89
C TRP A 388 -14.12 1.01 1.44
N VAL A 389 -12.97 1.61 1.76
CA VAL A 389 -11.67 1.02 1.44
C VAL A 389 -11.37 -0.14 2.39
N ALA A 390 -11.11 -1.31 1.81
CA ALA A 390 -10.80 -2.52 2.55
C ALA A 390 -9.39 -2.48 3.15
N LYS A 391 -9.27 -2.87 4.43
CA LYS A 391 -8.01 -2.93 5.16
C LYS A 391 -7.89 -4.25 5.91
N ILE A 392 -6.81 -4.97 5.66
CA ILE A 392 -6.50 -6.25 6.30
C ILE A 392 -5.97 -5.98 7.70
N ILE A 393 -6.67 -6.52 8.71
CA ILE A 393 -6.21 -6.59 10.09
C ILE A 393 -5.45 -7.89 10.30
N ASP A 394 -4.29 -7.78 10.94
CA ASP A 394 -3.46 -8.94 11.22
C ASP A 394 -3.96 -9.79 12.41
N GLY A 395 -3.52 -11.04 12.39
CA GLY A 395 -3.75 -12.04 13.43
C GLY A 395 -2.64 -12.18 14.47
N GLY A 396 -1.83 -11.16 14.76
CA GLY A 396 -0.56 -11.35 15.47
C GLY A 396 0.54 -11.91 14.55
N LEU A 397 1.77 -12.10 15.02
CA LEU A 397 2.90 -12.45 14.15
C LEU A 397 3.84 -13.45 14.80
N SER A 398 4.17 -14.52 14.08
CA SER A 398 5.16 -15.52 14.44
C SER A 398 6.18 -15.70 13.31
N SER A 399 7.44 -15.90 13.66
CA SER A 399 8.52 -16.21 12.72
C SER A 399 8.62 -17.71 12.52
N ASP A 400 8.62 -18.19 11.28
CA ASP A 400 9.11 -19.55 11.00
C ASP A 400 10.60 -19.50 10.65
N ASN A 401 11.44 -19.78 11.65
CA ASN A 401 12.90 -19.77 11.51
C ASN A 401 13.42 -20.83 10.52
N ALA A 402 12.60 -21.79 10.06
CA ALA A 402 13.03 -22.86 9.15
C ALA A 402 12.84 -22.50 7.66
N SER A 403 11.75 -21.81 7.30
CA SER A 403 11.43 -21.45 5.90
C SER A 403 11.88 -20.04 5.51
N GLY A 404 12.22 -19.20 6.50
CA GLY A 404 12.61 -17.80 6.30
C GLY A 404 11.43 -16.85 6.13
N HIS A 405 10.20 -17.36 6.03
CA HIS A 405 8.98 -16.57 5.87
C HIS A 405 8.41 -16.08 7.22
N TRP A 406 7.64 -15.00 7.17
CA TRP A 406 6.91 -14.45 8.33
C TRP A 406 5.44 -14.81 8.25
N VAL A 407 4.81 -15.17 9.37
CA VAL A 407 3.38 -15.54 9.42
C VAL A 407 2.61 -14.61 10.34
N LEU A 408 1.60 -13.88 9.82
CA LEU A 408 0.73 -12.96 10.57
C LEU A 408 -0.51 -13.65 11.20
N SER A 409 -0.40 -14.95 11.53
CA SER A 409 -1.53 -15.76 12.00
C SER A 409 -1.55 -15.94 13.51
N PHE A 410 -2.77 -15.98 14.07
CA PHE A 410 -3.01 -16.50 15.41
C PHE A 410 -2.95 -18.02 15.31
N ASN A 411 -2.26 -18.70 16.23
CA ASN A 411 -2.21 -20.17 16.33
C ASN A 411 -3.58 -20.84 16.64
N PHE A 412 -4.69 -20.26 16.20
CA PHE A 412 -6.06 -20.62 16.57
C PHE A 412 -6.60 -21.87 15.85
N LEU A 413 -6.08 -22.22 14.68
CA LEU A 413 -6.63 -23.34 13.89
C LEU A 413 -5.95 -24.69 14.15
N GLY A 414 -5.01 -24.78 15.10
CA GLY A 414 -4.20 -25.99 15.29
C GLY A 414 -3.38 -26.37 14.06
N VAL A 415 -3.24 -25.43 13.11
CA VAL A 415 -2.40 -25.56 11.91
C VAL A 415 -1.00 -25.12 12.30
N ASN A 416 -0.01 -25.96 12.01
CA ASN A 416 1.37 -25.63 12.29
C ASN A 416 1.76 -24.43 11.40
N PRO A 417 2.38 -23.34 11.92
CA PRO A 417 2.80 -22.22 11.09
C PRO A 417 3.66 -22.62 9.88
N ARG A 418 4.32 -23.78 9.96
CA ARG A 418 5.10 -24.40 8.89
C ARG A 418 4.29 -24.90 7.69
N ASP A 419 2.98 -25.09 7.86
CA ASP A 419 2.07 -25.56 6.81
C ASP A 419 1.39 -24.38 6.09
N LEU A 420 1.64 -23.14 6.55
CA LEU A 420 1.10 -21.94 5.94
C LEU A 420 2.03 -21.47 4.83
N THR A 421 1.45 -21.19 3.67
CA THR A 421 2.17 -20.75 2.47
C THR A 421 1.43 -19.60 1.78
N GLU A 422 2.06 -18.95 0.80
CA GLU A 422 1.38 -17.95 -0.04
C GLU A 422 0.13 -18.55 -0.71
N GLU A 423 0.20 -19.81 -1.13
CA GLU A 423 -0.92 -20.53 -1.74
C GLU A 423 -2.06 -20.79 -0.75
N SER A 424 -1.77 -20.91 0.55
CA SER A 424 -2.79 -21.03 1.59
C SER A 424 -3.59 -19.72 1.76
N ASP A 425 -2.91 -18.58 1.64
CA ASP A 425 -3.53 -17.25 1.62
C ASP A 425 -4.37 -17.04 0.36
N VAL A 426 -3.86 -17.47 -0.81
CA VAL A 426 -4.61 -17.42 -2.08
C VAL A 426 -5.89 -18.24 -1.97
N HIS A 427 -5.84 -19.42 -1.36
CA HIS A 427 -7.04 -20.24 -1.12
C HIS A 427 -8.03 -19.55 -0.17
N ALA A 428 -7.55 -18.97 0.93
CA ALA A 428 -8.38 -18.21 1.86
C ALA A 428 -9.01 -16.99 1.17
N PHE A 429 -8.28 -16.33 0.27
CA PHE A 429 -8.79 -15.23 -0.54
C PHE A 429 -9.87 -15.70 -1.53
N GLY A 430 -9.68 -16.83 -2.21
CA GLY A 430 -10.71 -17.39 -3.09
C GLY A 430 -12.01 -17.74 -2.34
N ALA A 431 -11.88 -18.25 -1.11
CA ALA A 431 -13.01 -18.44 -0.20
C ALA A 431 -13.72 -17.12 0.13
N LEU A 432 -12.96 -16.05 0.43
CA LEU A 432 -13.47 -14.70 0.65
C LEU A 432 -14.21 -14.14 -0.58
N LEU A 433 -13.74 -14.43 -1.80
CA LEU A 433 -14.44 -14.01 -3.03
C LEU A 433 -15.83 -14.64 -3.15
N PHE A 434 -15.96 -15.95 -2.86
CA PHE A 434 -17.29 -16.59 -2.83
C PHE A 434 -18.17 -16.09 -1.69
N GLU A 435 -17.54 -15.73 -0.57
CA GLU A 435 -18.23 -15.10 0.56
C GLU A 435 -18.85 -13.76 0.16
N ALA A 436 -18.05 -12.88 -0.46
CA ALA A 436 -18.51 -11.58 -0.95
C ALA A 436 -19.62 -11.73 -2.01
N LEU A 437 -19.55 -12.75 -2.87
CA LEU A 437 -20.54 -12.98 -3.91
C LEU A 437 -21.90 -13.47 -3.39
N SER A 438 -21.89 -14.27 -2.32
CA SER A 438 -23.09 -14.96 -1.83
C SER A 438 -23.72 -14.34 -0.59
N ALA A 439 -22.95 -13.59 0.19
CA ALA A 439 -23.33 -13.12 1.53
C ALA A 439 -23.93 -14.25 2.38
N ARG A 440 -23.32 -15.44 2.39
CA ARG A 440 -23.71 -16.56 3.29
C ARG A 440 -22.61 -16.97 4.29
N ALA A 441 -22.82 -16.65 5.59
CA ALA A 441 -21.86 -16.87 6.68
C ALA A 441 -21.75 -18.34 7.14
N GLY A 442 -22.87 -19.06 7.16
CA GLY A 442 -23.04 -20.34 7.87
C GLY A 442 -22.38 -21.56 7.21
N LEU A 443 -21.48 -21.34 6.26
CA LEU A 443 -21.16 -22.30 5.21
C LEU A 443 -19.64 -22.61 5.19
N PHE A 444 -18.85 -21.89 6.02
CA PHE A 444 -17.40 -22.05 6.20
C PHE A 444 -16.98 -22.91 7.39
N ARG A 445 -17.91 -23.40 8.23
CA ARG A 445 -17.58 -24.33 9.32
C ARG A 445 -17.22 -25.74 8.83
N SER A 446 -17.51 -26.08 7.58
CA SER A 446 -16.99 -27.27 6.92
C SER A 446 -16.23 -26.85 5.64
N LYS A 447 -14.92 -27.07 5.61
CA LYS A 447 -13.95 -26.63 4.59
C LYS A 447 -14.26 -27.00 3.12
N GLY A 448 -15.41 -27.62 2.81
CA GLY A 448 -15.73 -28.10 1.46
C GLY A 448 -17.08 -27.70 0.89
N TYR A 449 -18.05 -27.18 1.66
CA TYR A 449 -19.43 -27.10 1.16
C TYR A 449 -19.71 -25.92 0.21
N VAL A 450 -19.32 -24.68 0.56
CA VAL A 450 -19.46 -23.50 -0.33
C VAL A 450 -18.70 -23.71 -1.61
N LEU A 451 -17.47 -24.19 -1.48
CA LEU A 451 -16.57 -24.34 -2.59
C LEU A 451 -17.10 -25.36 -3.59
N ARG A 452 -17.49 -26.53 -3.07
CA ARG A 452 -18.11 -27.57 -3.87
C ARG A 452 -19.43 -27.13 -4.47
N TRP A 453 -20.23 -26.32 -3.76
CA TRP A 453 -21.47 -25.75 -4.28
C TRP A 453 -21.22 -24.71 -5.38
N ALA A 454 -20.35 -23.73 -5.17
CA ALA A 454 -20.07 -22.70 -6.16
C ALA A 454 -19.47 -23.31 -7.45
N LEU A 455 -18.57 -24.28 -7.30
CA LEU A 455 -18.02 -25.04 -8.43
C LEU A 455 -19.09 -25.91 -9.12
N HIS A 456 -20.01 -26.52 -8.36
CA HIS A 456 -21.13 -27.28 -8.91
C HIS A 456 -22.12 -26.39 -9.68
N TYR A 457 -22.55 -25.26 -9.11
CA TYR A 457 -23.43 -24.29 -9.78
C TYR A 457 -22.78 -23.65 -11.02
N LYS A 458 -21.45 -23.46 -11.00
CA LYS A 458 -20.68 -23.07 -12.19
C LYS A 458 -20.76 -24.14 -13.28
N TRP A 459 -20.58 -25.41 -12.91
CA TRP A 459 -20.63 -26.54 -13.86
C TRP A 459 -22.04 -26.77 -14.43
N GLU A 460 -23.09 -26.54 -13.62
CA GLU A 460 -24.48 -26.62 -14.07
C GLU A 460 -24.99 -25.37 -14.82
N GLY A 461 -24.19 -24.31 -14.93
CA GLY A 461 -24.60 -23.04 -15.55
C GLY A 461 -25.67 -22.27 -14.75
N LYS A 462 -25.84 -22.57 -13.45
CA LYS A 462 -26.87 -21.99 -12.57
C LYS A 462 -26.31 -20.96 -11.57
N LEU A 463 -25.19 -20.33 -11.91
CA LEU A 463 -24.46 -19.41 -11.04
C LEU A 463 -25.31 -18.29 -10.44
N TYR A 464 -26.30 -17.79 -11.17
CA TYR A 464 -27.26 -16.78 -10.72
C TYR A 464 -28.07 -17.18 -9.47
N GLN A 465 -28.24 -18.47 -9.19
CA GLN A 465 -28.95 -18.95 -7.99
C GLN A 465 -28.08 -18.90 -6.73
N PHE A 466 -26.76 -18.85 -6.90
CA PHE A 466 -25.78 -18.75 -5.82
C PHE A 466 -25.58 -17.31 -5.33
N LEU A 467 -25.87 -16.33 -6.20
CA LEU A 467 -25.68 -14.91 -5.91
C LEU A 467 -26.54 -14.45 -4.73
N ASP A 468 -25.96 -13.52 -3.97
CA ASP A 468 -26.73 -12.65 -3.10
C ASP A 468 -27.88 -11.99 -3.89
N PRO A 469 -29.15 -12.12 -3.44
CA PRO A 469 -30.29 -11.49 -4.08
C PRO A 469 -30.10 -10.02 -4.42
N ASP A 470 -29.40 -9.27 -3.57
CA ASP A 470 -29.21 -7.81 -3.75
C ASP A 470 -28.29 -7.47 -4.92
N LEU A 471 -27.51 -8.44 -5.41
CA LEU A 471 -26.58 -8.26 -6.52
C LEU A 471 -27.17 -8.61 -7.88
N LYS A 472 -28.30 -9.34 -7.92
CA LYS A 472 -28.81 -9.98 -9.14
C LYS A 472 -29.18 -8.99 -10.23
N GLU A 473 -29.65 -7.80 -9.87
CA GLU A 473 -30.09 -6.77 -10.81
C GLU A 473 -28.95 -5.85 -11.27
N GLU A 474 -27.84 -5.78 -10.52
CA GLU A 474 -26.70 -4.90 -10.82
C GLU A 474 -25.61 -5.61 -11.64
N ILE A 475 -25.44 -6.91 -11.44
CA ILE A 475 -24.23 -7.62 -11.89
C ILE A 475 -24.23 -7.93 -13.39
N SER A 476 -23.17 -7.52 -14.09
CA SER A 476 -22.96 -7.90 -15.48
C SER A 476 -22.46 -9.35 -15.56
N LEU A 477 -23.00 -10.13 -16.50
CA LEU A 477 -22.62 -11.53 -16.68
C LEU A 477 -21.12 -11.69 -16.99
N GLN A 478 -20.54 -10.73 -17.73
CA GLN A 478 -19.12 -10.73 -18.07
C GLN A 478 -18.25 -10.50 -16.82
N SER A 479 -18.61 -9.52 -15.99
CA SER A 479 -17.92 -9.25 -14.72
C SER A 479 -18.02 -10.45 -13.77
N LEU A 480 -19.23 -11.01 -13.61
CA LEU A 480 -19.50 -12.18 -12.80
C LEU A 480 -18.67 -13.39 -13.22
N ASN A 481 -18.64 -13.71 -14.51
CA ASN A 481 -17.91 -14.86 -15.02
C ASN A 481 -16.41 -14.71 -14.76
N LYS A 482 -15.83 -13.53 -15.01
CA LYS A 482 -14.41 -13.28 -14.75
C LYS A 482 -14.09 -13.37 -13.26
N PHE A 483 -14.96 -12.84 -12.40
CA PHE A 483 -14.81 -12.92 -10.95
C PHE A 483 -14.84 -14.36 -10.44
N VAL A 484 -15.83 -15.15 -10.86
CA VAL A 484 -15.98 -16.55 -10.42
C VAL A 484 -14.91 -17.46 -11.01
N GLU A 485 -14.45 -17.22 -12.24
CA GLU A 485 -13.30 -17.91 -12.78
C GLU A 485 -12.05 -17.70 -11.92
N THR A 486 -11.82 -16.47 -11.49
CA THR A 486 -10.70 -16.10 -10.62
C THR A 486 -10.83 -16.76 -9.25
N ALA A 487 -12.00 -16.67 -8.63
CA ALA A 487 -12.29 -17.32 -7.36
C ALA A 487 -12.10 -18.85 -7.42
N ALA A 488 -12.54 -19.49 -8.50
CA ALA A 488 -12.40 -20.93 -8.72
C ALA A 488 -10.94 -21.38 -8.90
N ARG A 489 -10.08 -20.56 -9.51
CA ARG A 489 -8.63 -20.85 -9.60
C ARG A 489 -7.93 -20.66 -8.27
N CYS A 490 -8.30 -19.64 -7.50
CA CYS A 490 -7.71 -19.37 -6.17
C CYS A 490 -7.86 -20.55 -5.20
N VAL A 491 -8.93 -21.33 -5.36
CA VAL A 491 -9.31 -22.43 -4.46
C VAL A 491 -9.04 -23.82 -5.04
N ALA A 492 -8.18 -23.91 -6.06
CA ALA A 492 -7.78 -25.20 -6.61
C ALA A 492 -7.23 -26.14 -5.52
N ASP A 493 -7.48 -27.44 -5.66
CA ASP A 493 -7.09 -28.45 -4.67
C ASP A 493 -5.58 -28.44 -4.44
N GLN A 494 -4.80 -28.34 -5.52
CA GLN A 494 -3.35 -28.26 -5.48
C GLN A 494 -2.89 -26.80 -5.39
N GLY A 495 -1.98 -26.51 -4.45
CA GLY A 495 -1.43 -25.16 -4.28
C GLY A 495 -0.73 -24.62 -5.53
N MET A 496 -0.02 -25.49 -6.26
CA MET A 496 0.72 -25.12 -7.48
C MET A 496 -0.17 -24.68 -8.65
N ASP A 497 -1.45 -25.06 -8.64
CA ASP A 497 -2.42 -24.68 -9.66
C ASP A 497 -3.10 -23.33 -9.34
N ARG A 498 -2.84 -22.79 -8.13
CA ARG A 498 -3.40 -21.51 -7.69
C ARG A 498 -2.59 -20.35 -8.31
N PRO A 499 -3.27 -19.27 -8.74
CA PRO A 499 -2.61 -18.11 -9.32
C PRO A 499 -1.83 -17.32 -8.27
N SER A 500 -0.86 -16.51 -8.70
CA SER A 500 -0.24 -15.52 -7.82
C SER A 500 -1.22 -14.39 -7.49
N MET A 501 -1.04 -13.69 -6.38
CA MET A 501 -1.88 -12.52 -6.06
C MET A 501 -1.76 -11.39 -7.09
N ALA A 502 -0.68 -11.35 -7.89
CA ALA A 502 -0.56 -10.40 -9.01
C ALA A 502 -1.53 -10.74 -10.14
N ASP A 503 -1.64 -12.03 -10.49
CA ASP A 503 -2.57 -12.51 -11.52
C ASP A 503 -4.01 -12.30 -11.06
N VAL A 504 -4.31 -12.66 -9.80
CA VAL A 504 -5.62 -12.44 -9.18
C VAL A 504 -6.03 -10.98 -9.22
N LEU A 505 -5.11 -10.06 -8.88
CA LEU A 505 -5.38 -8.62 -8.93
C LEU A 505 -5.70 -8.18 -10.37
N SER A 506 -4.89 -8.58 -11.35
CA SER A 506 -5.13 -8.26 -12.76
C SER A 506 -6.49 -8.79 -13.24
N ASP A 507 -6.90 -9.96 -12.77
CA ASP A 507 -8.16 -10.57 -13.16
C ASP A 507 -9.38 -9.85 -12.54
N LEU A 508 -9.28 -9.41 -11.29
CA LEU A 508 -10.32 -8.63 -10.63
C LEU A 508 -10.43 -7.21 -11.20
N GLU A 509 -9.30 -6.59 -11.56
CA GLU A 509 -9.29 -5.30 -12.28
C GLU A 509 -9.92 -5.42 -13.68
N CYS A 510 -9.75 -6.57 -14.34
CA CYS A 510 -10.50 -6.88 -15.56
C CYS A 510 -12.00 -7.03 -15.27
N ALA A 511 -12.39 -7.71 -14.19
CA ALA A 511 -13.79 -7.89 -13.82
C ALA A 511 -14.51 -6.56 -13.52
N ILE A 512 -13.86 -5.60 -12.86
CA ILE A 512 -14.47 -4.27 -12.58
C ILE A 512 -14.60 -3.47 -13.89
N GLN A 513 -13.64 -3.54 -14.80
CA GLN A 513 -13.74 -2.89 -16.09
C GLN A 513 -14.91 -3.43 -16.93
N LEU A 514 -15.12 -4.76 -16.90
CA LEU A 514 -16.26 -5.39 -17.55
C LEU A 514 -17.61 -4.96 -16.94
N GLN A 515 -17.65 -4.68 -15.63
CA GLN A 515 -18.84 -4.13 -14.97
C GLN A 515 -19.11 -2.69 -15.42
N VAL A 516 -18.09 -1.83 -15.42
CA VAL A 516 -18.21 -0.43 -15.81
C VAL A 516 -18.63 -0.29 -17.28
N ASN A 517 -18.03 -1.08 -18.16
CA ASN A 517 -18.37 -1.05 -19.59
C ASN A 517 -19.82 -1.47 -19.85
N ALA A 518 -20.34 -2.45 -19.11
CA ALA A 518 -21.73 -2.89 -19.22
C ALA A 518 -22.73 -1.83 -18.72
N ALA A 519 -22.38 -1.11 -17.65
CA ALA A 519 -23.21 0.01 -17.16
C ALA A 519 -23.26 1.17 -18.18
N ALA A 520 -22.14 1.46 -18.85
CA ALA A 520 -22.07 2.49 -19.87
C ALA A 520 -22.93 2.15 -21.11
N SER A 521 -22.93 0.89 -21.55
CA SER A 521 -23.73 0.46 -22.72
C SER A 521 -25.24 0.36 -22.46
N GLY A 522 -25.65 0.14 -21.21
CA GLY A 522 -27.07 0.11 -20.81
C GLY A 522 -27.71 1.50 -20.61
N SER A 523 -26.90 2.55 -20.48
CA SER A 523 -27.38 3.94 -20.27
C SER A 523 -27.70 4.70 -21.57
N GLY A 524 -27.48 4.08 -22.73
CA GLY A 524 -27.66 4.67 -24.06
C GLY A 524 -28.85 4.13 -24.87
N SER A 525 -29.79 3.41 -24.24
CA SER A 525 -30.98 2.83 -24.90
C SER A 525 -32.28 3.46 -24.43
#